data_AF-A0A3L6MVG6-F1
#
_entry.id   AF-A0A3L6MVG6-F1
#
_cell.length_a   1.000
_cell.length_b   1.000
_cell.length_c   1.000
_cell.angle_alpha   90.00
_cell.angle_beta   90.00
_cell.angle_gamma   90.00
#
_symmetry.space_group_name_H-M   'P 1'
#
loop_
_entity.id
_entity.type
_entity.pdbx_description
1 polymer ?
#
loop_
_entity_poly.entity_id
_entity_poly.type
_entity_poly.pdbx_seq_one_letter_code
_entity_poly.pdbx_strand_id
1 'polypeptide(L)'
;MPQPSNEARILLALQALQNNPKLSLRRAAKIYEVGFGTLRNRQNGIQSRDAWVPKSRRLTDLEEQIIVQFLLDLDSRGFPARLRFVEEIANSLLADRDASPVGKRWAHNFVKRQPELKTRLFRRYDYQRAKCEDPTIIRGWFRLVQNTIVKYSIRSDDIWNFDETGFMMGLIMAGMAVTGSERQ
;
A
#
# COMPACT_ATOMS: atom_id res chain seq x y z
N MET A 1 -3.54 9.35 -30.34
CA MET A 1 -2.86 10.17 -29.33
C MET A 1 -3.81 10.38 -28.16
N PRO A 2 -3.43 10.10 -26.91
CA PRO A 2 -4.28 10.37 -25.76
C PRO A 2 -4.55 11.88 -25.69
N GLN A 3 -5.81 12.25 -25.47
CA GLN A 3 -6.19 13.65 -25.30
C GLN A 3 -5.43 14.24 -24.10
N PRO A 4 -4.77 15.40 -24.24
CA PRO A 4 -4.07 16.01 -23.12
C PRO A 4 -5.06 16.29 -21.99
N SER A 5 -4.70 15.89 -20.77
CA SER A 5 -5.48 16.13 -19.55
C SER A 5 -5.95 17.58 -19.51
N ASN A 6 -7.18 17.80 -19.06
CA ASN A 6 -7.77 19.14 -18.94
C ASN A 6 -6.86 20.09 -18.13
N GLU A 7 -6.15 19.53 -17.15
CA GLU A 7 -5.19 20.26 -16.33
C GLU A 7 -3.93 20.71 -17.08
N ALA A 8 -3.43 19.88 -18.00
CA ALA A 8 -2.30 20.22 -18.85
C ALA A 8 -2.64 21.40 -19.78
N ARG A 9 -3.88 21.45 -20.30
CA ARG A 9 -4.37 22.58 -21.10
C ARG A 9 -4.43 23.87 -20.28
N ILE A 10 -4.82 23.78 -19.00
CA ILE A 10 -4.85 24.94 -18.10
C ILE A 10 -3.44 25.45 -17.81
N LEU A 11 -2.47 24.56 -17.57
CA LEU A 11 -1.07 24.96 -17.35
C LEU A 11 -0.48 25.66 -18.59
N LEU A 12 -0.76 25.13 -19.79
CA LEU A 12 -0.36 25.79 -21.05
C LEU A 12 -1.01 27.17 -21.22
N ALA A 13 -2.29 27.31 -20.86
CA ALA A 13 -2.99 28.59 -20.91
C ALA A 13 -2.40 29.63 -19.93
N LEU A 14 -1.99 29.19 -18.73
CA LEU A 14 -1.31 30.06 -17.75
C LEU A 14 0.08 30.49 -18.24
N GLN A 15 0.84 29.56 -18.85
CA GLN A 15 2.15 29.87 -19.42
C GLN A 15 2.02 30.86 -20.59
N ALA A 16 0.99 30.73 -21.42
CA ALA A 16 0.70 31.68 -22.51
C ALA A 16 0.33 33.08 -22.00
N LEU A 17 -0.39 33.17 -20.87
CA LEU A 17 -0.70 34.45 -20.21
C LEU A 17 0.54 35.11 -19.62
N GLN A 18 1.48 34.33 -19.08
CA GLN A 18 2.77 34.85 -18.61
C GLN A 18 3.65 35.37 -19.76
N ASN A 19 3.70 34.63 -20.88
CA ASN A 19 4.54 34.96 -22.02
C ASN A 19 3.99 36.10 -22.88
N ASN A 20 2.69 36.40 -22.79
CA ASN A 20 2.05 37.43 -23.61
C ASN A 20 1.14 38.36 -22.79
N PRO A 21 1.65 39.52 -22.32
CA PRO A 21 0.89 40.43 -21.47
C PRO A 21 -0.32 41.10 -22.16
N LYS A 22 -0.43 41.01 -23.49
CA LYS A 22 -1.62 41.49 -24.24
C LYS A 22 -2.72 40.45 -24.34
N LEU A 23 -2.46 39.20 -23.95
CA LEU A 23 -3.42 38.11 -24.04
C LEU A 23 -4.42 38.21 -22.87
N SER A 24 -5.70 38.35 -23.17
CA SER A 24 -6.73 38.37 -22.12
C SER A 24 -7.06 36.96 -21.65
N LEU A 25 -7.45 36.82 -20.38
CA LEU A 25 -7.78 35.51 -19.79
C LEU A 25 -8.97 34.83 -20.49
N ARG A 26 -9.95 35.60 -20.97
CA ARG A 26 -11.07 35.07 -21.80
C ARG A 26 -10.57 34.52 -23.14
N ARG A 27 -9.60 35.18 -23.76
CA ARG A 27 -9.04 34.75 -25.05
C ARG A 27 -8.17 33.52 -24.88
N ALA A 28 -7.35 33.47 -23.82
CA ALA A 28 -6.60 32.27 -23.44
C ALA A 28 -7.53 31.07 -23.20
N ALA A 29 -8.60 31.26 -22.42
CA ALA A 29 -9.59 30.22 -22.17
C ALA A 29 -10.20 29.64 -23.47
N LYS A 30 -10.48 30.51 -24.45
CA LYS A 30 -11.03 30.10 -25.75
C LYS A 30 -10.00 29.38 -26.64
N ILE A 31 -8.74 29.84 -26.65
CA ILE A 31 -7.65 29.24 -27.45
C ILE A 31 -7.32 27.83 -26.95
N TYR A 32 -7.25 27.66 -25.63
CA TYR A 32 -6.87 26.39 -25.01
C TYR A 32 -8.07 25.50 -24.64
N GLU A 33 -9.28 25.88 -25.04
CA GLU A 33 -10.54 25.15 -24.80
C GLU A 33 -10.79 24.81 -23.32
N VAL A 34 -10.44 25.73 -22.41
CA VAL A 34 -10.63 25.55 -20.96
C VAL A 34 -11.70 26.49 -20.43
N GLY A 35 -12.44 26.05 -19.41
CA GLY A 35 -13.45 26.88 -18.76
C GLY A 35 -12.84 28.15 -18.15
N PHE A 36 -13.39 29.31 -18.48
CA PHE A 36 -12.89 30.61 -17.99
C PHE A 36 -12.78 30.67 -16.45
N GLY A 37 -13.80 30.17 -15.74
CA GLY A 37 -13.80 30.12 -14.28
C GLY A 37 -12.68 29.24 -13.73
N THR A 38 -12.43 28.09 -14.36
CA THR A 38 -11.35 27.17 -13.97
C THR A 38 -9.97 27.81 -14.17
N LEU A 39 -9.75 28.47 -15.31
CA LEU A 39 -8.50 29.18 -15.59
C LEU A 39 -8.26 30.34 -14.62
N ARG A 40 -9.31 31.14 -14.33
CA ARG A 40 -9.24 32.24 -13.36
C ARG A 40 -8.91 31.73 -11.96
N ASN A 41 -9.56 30.66 -11.52
CA ASN A 41 -9.30 30.05 -10.23
C ASN A 41 -7.83 29.59 -10.11
N ARG A 42 -7.29 28.97 -11.17
CA ARG A 42 -5.90 28.51 -11.21
C ARG A 42 -4.91 29.67 -11.23
N GLN A 43 -5.22 30.76 -11.94
CA GLN A 43 -4.43 31.99 -11.89
C GLN A 43 -4.38 32.59 -10.49
N ASN A 44 -5.49 32.50 -9.74
CA ASN A 44 -5.58 32.93 -8.34
C ASN A 44 -4.96 31.93 -7.34
N GLY A 45 -4.23 30.91 -7.81
CA GLY A 45 -3.55 29.93 -6.97
C GLY A 45 -4.44 28.81 -6.42
N ILE A 46 -5.70 28.70 -6.85
CA ILE A 46 -6.58 27.60 -6.43
C ILE A 46 -6.14 26.33 -7.16
N GLN A 47 -5.60 25.38 -6.40
CA GLN A 47 -5.18 24.07 -6.89
C GLN A 47 -6.37 23.26 -7.43
N SER A 48 -6.07 22.26 -8.26
CA SER A 48 -7.09 21.29 -8.65
C SER A 48 -7.49 20.41 -7.49
N ARG A 49 -8.63 19.76 -7.63
CA ARG A 49 -9.07 18.77 -6.66
C ARG A 49 -8.15 17.56 -6.62
N ASP A 50 -7.50 17.24 -7.74
CA ASP A 50 -6.57 16.11 -7.86
C ASP A 50 -5.21 16.44 -7.21
N ALA A 51 -4.76 17.70 -7.32
CA ALA A 51 -3.57 18.20 -6.64
C ALA A 51 -3.83 18.65 -5.18
N TRP A 52 -5.09 18.72 -4.76
CA TRP A 52 -5.45 19.19 -3.42
C TRP A 52 -5.04 18.15 -2.38
N VAL A 53 -4.09 18.51 -1.52
CA VAL A 53 -3.70 17.71 -0.38
C VAL A 53 -4.72 17.89 0.75
N PRO A 54 -5.42 16.83 1.19
CA PRO A 54 -6.35 16.95 2.29
C PRO A 54 -5.64 17.39 3.56
N LYS A 55 -6.24 18.30 4.34
CA LYS A 55 -5.72 18.66 5.68
C LYS A 55 -5.60 17.46 6.64
N SER A 56 -6.21 16.33 6.29
CA SER A 56 -6.09 15.06 7.02
C SER A 56 -4.80 14.29 6.70
N ARG A 57 -4.09 14.59 5.60
CA ARG A 57 -2.69 14.18 5.40
C ARG A 57 -1.82 15.00 6.35
N ARG A 58 -1.69 14.49 7.57
CA ARG A 58 -0.85 15.05 8.65
C ARG A 58 0.65 14.93 8.36
N LEU A 59 1.02 13.95 7.54
CA LEU A 59 2.40 13.66 7.14
C LEU A 59 2.65 14.16 5.72
N THR A 60 3.91 14.50 5.45
CA THR A 60 4.44 14.84 4.13
C THR A 60 4.56 13.61 3.25
N ASP A 61 4.62 13.80 1.93
CA ASP A 61 4.76 12.68 0.99
C ASP A 61 6.04 11.87 1.24
N LEU A 62 7.13 12.52 1.66
CA LEU A 62 8.39 11.87 2.01
C LEU A 62 8.27 11.02 3.28
N GLU A 63 7.64 11.53 4.33
CA GLU A 63 7.40 10.76 5.55
C GLU A 63 6.49 9.55 5.28
N GLU A 64 5.44 9.73 4.48
CA GLU A 64 4.58 8.62 4.07
C GLU A 64 5.34 7.56 3.28
N GLN A 65 6.22 7.98 2.35
CA GLN A 65 7.03 7.06 1.55
C GLN A 65 8.00 6.25 2.42
N ILE A 66 8.63 6.88 3.42
CA ILE A 66 9.50 6.17 4.37
C ILE A 66 8.70 5.12 5.16
N ILE A 67 7.48 5.47 5.62
CA ILE A 67 6.62 4.50 6.32
C ILE A 67 6.28 3.34 5.39
N VAL A 68 5.95 3.58 4.12
CA VAL A 68 5.66 2.51 3.15
C VAL A 68 6.87 1.59 2.98
N GLN A 69 8.05 2.13 2.72
CA GLN A 69 9.28 1.36 2.56
C GLN A 69 9.60 0.52 3.81
N PHE A 70 9.46 1.12 4.99
CA PHE A 70 9.67 0.42 6.25
C PHE A 70 8.69 -0.73 6.45
N LEU A 71 7.41 -0.55 6.10
CA LEU A 71 6.40 -1.62 6.19
C LEU A 71 6.67 -2.76 5.21
N LEU A 72 7.13 -2.46 4.00
CA LEU A 72 7.53 -3.46 3.01
C LEU A 72 8.78 -4.25 3.46
N ASP A 73 9.78 -3.57 4.03
CA ASP A 73 10.95 -4.21 4.60
C ASP A 73 10.58 -5.17 5.76
N LEU A 74 9.72 -4.72 6.68
CA LEU A 74 9.19 -5.56 7.76
C LEU A 74 8.44 -6.80 7.23
N ASP A 75 7.60 -6.60 6.21
CA ASP A 75 6.85 -7.68 5.57
C ASP A 75 7.79 -8.71 4.92
N SER A 76 8.85 -8.25 4.25
CA SER A 76 9.86 -9.09 3.60
C SER A 76 10.64 -9.98 4.58
N ARG A 77 10.85 -9.49 5.81
CA ARG A 77 11.48 -10.23 6.91
C ARG A 77 10.53 -11.19 7.62
N GLY A 78 9.26 -11.23 7.22
CA GLY A 78 8.24 -12.07 7.83
C GLY A 78 7.59 -11.48 9.09
N PHE A 79 7.74 -10.18 9.34
CA PHE A 79 7.17 -9.48 10.48
C PHE A 79 6.15 -8.43 10.05
N PRO A 80 4.99 -8.82 9.50
CA PRO A 80 4.01 -7.86 9.02
C PRO A 80 3.44 -7.02 10.17
N ALA A 81 3.44 -5.70 9.98
CA ALA A 81 3.04 -4.73 10.99
C ALA A 81 1.53 -4.68 11.21
N ARG A 82 1.08 -4.41 12.43
CA ARG A 82 -0.35 -4.14 12.70
C ARG A 82 -0.70 -2.69 12.38
N LEU A 83 -1.97 -2.40 12.09
CA LEU A 83 -2.45 -1.02 11.88
C LEU A 83 -2.12 -0.08 13.05
N ARG A 84 -2.19 -0.58 14.29
CA ARG A 84 -1.80 0.18 15.48
C ARG A 84 -0.32 0.58 15.44
N PHE A 85 0.56 -0.30 14.96
CA PHE A 85 1.98 0.00 14.85
C PHE A 85 2.24 1.07 13.78
N VAL A 86 1.50 1.03 12.67
CA VAL A 86 1.55 2.09 11.64
C VAL A 86 1.16 3.46 12.22
N GLU A 87 0.13 3.48 13.07
CA GLU A 87 -0.29 4.68 13.80
C GLU A 87 0.78 5.16 14.79
N GLU A 88 1.43 4.25 15.52
CA GLU A 88 2.50 4.56 16.47
C GLU A 88 3.72 5.17 15.77
N ILE A 89 4.16 4.63 14.62
CA ILE A 89 5.26 5.21 13.83
C ILE A 89 4.90 6.63 13.35
N ALA A 90 3.69 6.80 12.81
CA ALA A 90 3.24 8.10 12.34
C ALA A 90 3.18 9.13 13.47
N ASN A 91 2.70 8.72 14.64
CA ASN A 91 2.66 9.59 15.82
C ASN A 91 4.05 9.88 16.39
N SER A 92 5.01 8.97 16.29
CA SER A 92 6.41 9.23 16.66
C SER A 92 7.00 10.35 15.80
N LEU A 93 6.82 10.29 14.48
CA LEU A 93 7.29 11.33 13.57
C LEU A 93 6.61 12.69 13.84
N LEU A 94 5.33 12.69 14.21
CA LEU A 94 4.62 13.91 14.56
C LEU A 94 5.05 14.47 15.91
N ALA A 95 5.34 13.62 16.89
CA ALA A 95 5.84 14.03 18.19
C ALA A 95 7.21 14.72 18.07
N ASP A 96 8.10 14.21 17.21
CA ASP A 96 9.39 14.84 16.92
C ASP A 96 9.26 16.26 16.33
N ARG A 97 8.08 16.63 15.82
CA ARG A 97 7.77 17.93 15.22
C ARG A 97 6.83 18.78 16.10
N ASP A 98 6.60 18.38 17.35
CA ASP A 98 5.62 18.99 18.26
C ASP A 98 4.20 19.11 17.65
N ALA A 99 3.84 18.17 16.78
CA ALA A 99 2.55 18.15 16.10
C ALA A 99 1.54 17.24 16.82
N SER A 100 0.25 17.56 16.71
CA SER A 100 -0.79 16.71 17.30
C SER A 100 -0.91 15.36 16.57
N PRO A 101 -1.28 14.29 17.29
CA PRO A 101 -1.33 12.94 16.75
C PRO A 101 -2.33 12.78 15.60
N VAL A 102 -2.17 11.69 14.84
CA VAL A 102 -3.11 11.32 13.79
C VAL A 102 -4.46 10.91 14.36
N GLY A 103 -5.52 11.03 13.55
CA GLY A 103 -6.86 10.59 13.96
C GLY A 103 -7.03 9.08 13.92
N LYS A 104 -7.99 8.55 14.67
CA LYS A 104 -8.29 7.10 14.81
C LYS A 104 -8.43 6.31 13.50
N ARG A 105 -8.88 6.94 12.41
CA ARG A 105 -9.05 6.29 11.09
C ARG A 105 -7.87 6.50 10.15
N TRP A 106 -6.83 7.21 10.58
CA TRP A 106 -5.73 7.61 9.72
C TRP A 106 -4.96 6.41 9.18
N ALA A 107 -4.57 5.45 10.03
CA ALA A 107 -3.79 4.28 9.60
C ALA A 107 -4.56 3.43 8.57
N HIS A 108 -5.86 3.22 8.78
CA HIS A 108 -6.71 2.52 7.82
C HIS A 108 -6.79 3.27 6.48
N ASN A 109 -6.99 4.59 6.52
CA ASN A 109 -7.03 5.41 5.32
C ASN A 109 -5.66 5.53 4.64
N PHE A 110 -4.55 5.43 5.38
CA PHE A 110 -3.19 5.37 4.87
C PHE A 110 -2.98 4.10 4.06
N VAL A 111 -3.29 2.93 4.61
CA VAL A 111 -3.17 1.68 3.84
C VAL A 111 -4.09 1.70 2.61
N LYS A 112 -5.32 2.21 2.73
CA LYS A 112 -6.26 2.30 1.59
C LYS A 112 -5.77 3.21 0.46
N ARG A 113 -4.98 4.25 0.75
CA ARG A 113 -4.45 5.18 -0.28
C ARG A 113 -3.17 4.69 -0.94
N GLN A 114 -2.46 3.73 -0.35
CA GLN A 114 -1.20 3.23 -0.85
C GLN A 114 -1.41 1.91 -1.61
N PRO A 115 -1.30 1.87 -2.95
CA PRO A 115 -1.56 0.65 -3.74
C PRO A 115 -0.55 -0.46 -3.46
N GLU A 116 0.62 -0.12 -2.93
CA GLU A 116 1.68 -1.07 -2.53
C GLU A 116 1.35 -1.84 -1.26
N LEU A 117 0.40 -1.36 -0.44
CA LEU A 117 0.07 -1.95 0.84
C LEU A 117 -1.34 -2.57 0.83
N LYS A 118 -1.50 -3.67 1.57
CA LYS A 118 -2.79 -4.33 1.76
C LYS A 118 -2.91 -4.88 3.17
N THR A 119 -4.08 -4.69 3.79
CA THR A 119 -4.42 -5.37 5.04
C THR A 119 -4.82 -6.82 4.77
N ARG A 120 -4.21 -7.76 5.51
CA ARG A 120 -4.50 -9.19 5.45
C ARG A 120 -4.68 -9.76 6.84
N LEU A 121 -5.47 -10.83 6.92
CA LEU A 121 -5.53 -11.65 8.11
C LEU A 121 -4.28 -12.52 8.18
N PHE A 122 -3.50 -12.34 9.23
CA PHE A 122 -2.32 -13.15 9.50
C PHE A 122 -2.68 -14.25 10.50
N ARG A 123 -2.44 -15.51 10.12
CA ARG A 123 -2.53 -16.64 11.04
C ARG A 123 -1.26 -16.71 11.87
N ARG A 124 -1.41 -16.77 13.19
CA ARG A 124 -0.28 -16.93 14.09
C ARG A 124 0.45 -18.23 13.73
N TYR A 125 1.70 -18.11 13.32
CA TYR A 125 2.55 -19.27 13.10
C TYR A 125 2.88 -19.91 14.44
N ASP A 126 2.82 -21.24 14.52
CA ASP A 126 3.19 -21.94 15.74
C ASP A 126 4.71 -21.85 15.94
N TYR A 127 5.12 -21.21 17.02
CA TYR A 127 6.54 -20.97 17.32
C TYR A 127 7.30 -22.27 17.57
N GLN A 128 6.65 -23.28 18.16
CA GLN A 128 7.28 -24.59 18.35
C GLN A 128 7.52 -25.27 17.01
N ARG A 129 6.55 -25.14 16.08
CA ARG A 129 6.70 -25.63 14.72
C ARG A 129 7.88 -24.96 14.00
N ALA A 130 8.01 -23.64 14.11
CA ALA A 130 9.13 -22.90 13.52
C ALA A 130 10.50 -23.37 14.03
N LYS A 131 10.61 -23.73 15.32
CA LYS A 131 11.86 -24.26 15.90
C LYS A 131 12.24 -25.63 15.37
N CYS A 132 11.25 -26.45 15.02
CA CYS A 132 11.46 -27.81 14.54
C CYS A 132 11.68 -27.88 13.02
N GLU A 133 11.58 -26.77 12.30
CA GLU A 133 11.73 -26.71 10.85
C GLU A 133 13.20 -26.52 10.45
N ASP A 134 13.89 -27.63 10.18
CA ASP A 134 15.20 -27.62 9.52
C ASP A 134 15.02 -27.80 8.01
N PRO A 135 15.35 -26.78 7.18
CA PRO A 135 15.21 -26.86 5.73
C PRO A 135 15.96 -28.04 5.10
N THR A 136 17.08 -28.46 5.67
CA THR A 136 17.88 -29.57 5.13
C THR A 136 17.18 -30.91 5.34
N ILE A 137 16.66 -31.13 6.55
CA ILE A 137 15.91 -32.34 6.92
C ILE A 137 14.61 -32.40 6.12
N ILE A 138 13.88 -31.28 6.05
CA ILE A 138 12.60 -31.20 5.31
C ILE A 138 12.82 -31.49 3.82
N ARG A 139 13.80 -30.85 3.18
CA ARG A 139 14.11 -31.11 1.76
C ARG A 139 14.57 -32.56 1.53
N GLY A 140 15.39 -33.09 2.43
CA GLY A 140 15.82 -34.49 2.38
C GLY A 140 14.65 -35.47 2.44
N TRP A 141 13.72 -35.23 3.36
CA TRP A 141 12.50 -36.03 3.51
C TRP A 141 11.62 -35.98 2.26
N PHE A 142 11.32 -34.78 1.73
CA PHE A 142 10.51 -34.65 0.50
C PHE A 142 11.16 -35.34 -0.71
N ARG A 143 12.49 -35.24 -0.83
CA ARG A 143 13.23 -35.95 -1.90
C ARG A 143 13.11 -37.46 -1.76
N LEU A 144 13.21 -37.98 -0.53
CA LEU A 144 13.04 -39.42 -0.26
C LEU A 144 11.62 -39.89 -0.59
N VAL A 145 10.60 -39.12 -0.20
CA VAL A 145 9.20 -39.41 -0.53
C VAL A 145 9.01 -39.44 -2.04
N GLN A 146 9.49 -38.43 -2.77
CA GLN A 146 9.39 -38.38 -4.22
C GLN A 146 10.09 -39.57 -4.89
N ASN A 147 11.30 -39.91 -4.45
CA ASN A 147 12.02 -41.08 -4.95
C ASN A 147 11.27 -42.39 -4.69
N THR A 148 10.60 -42.51 -3.54
CA THR A 148 9.83 -43.69 -3.14
C THR A 148 8.57 -43.84 -4.00
N ILE A 149 7.85 -42.76 -4.24
CA ILE A 149 6.69 -42.71 -5.14
C ILE A 149 7.09 -43.19 -6.54
N VAL A 150 8.20 -42.68 -7.08
CA VAL A 150 8.72 -43.10 -8.39
C VAL A 150 9.15 -44.56 -8.38
N LYS A 151 9.92 -45.00 -7.39
CA LYS A 151 10.44 -46.37 -7.30
C LYS A 151 9.34 -47.43 -7.31
N TYR A 152 8.25 -47.18 -6.59
CA TYR A 152 7.13 -48.12 -6.48
C TYR A 152 5.96 -47.81 -7.40
N SER A 153 6.09 -46.81 -8.28
CA SER A 153 5.04 -46.38 -9.20
C SER A 153 3.70 -46.09 -8.50
N ILE A 154 3.78 -45.47 -7.31
CA ILE A 154 2.59 -45.10 -6.51
C ILE A 154 1.83 -44.02 -7.29
N ARG A 155 0.56 -44.25 -7.57
CA ARG A 155 -0.27 -43.27 -8.28
C ARG A 155 -0.66 -42.14 -7.34
N SER A 156 -0.85 -40.94 -7.86
CA SER A 156 -1.36 -39.81 -7.09
C SER A 156 -2.69 -40.11 -6.41
N ASP A 157 -3.52 -40.93 -7.08
CA ASP A 157 -4.86 -41.34 -6.61
C ASP A 157 -4.79 -42.24 -5.36
N ASP A 158 -3.63 -42.84 -5.09
CA ASP A 158 -3.39 -43.72 -3.95
C ASP A 158 -2.76 -42.98 -2.75
N ILE A 159 -2.55 -41.66 -2.85
CA ILE A 159 -1.97 -40.84 -1.79
C ILE A 159 -3.10 -40.16 -1.01
N TRP A 160 -3.32 -40.64 0.22
CA TRP A 160 -4.34 -40.11 1.12
C TRP A 160 -3.69 -39.26 2.20
N ASN A 161 -4.22 -38.05 2.43
CA ASN A 161 -3.84 -37.27 3.61
C ASN A 161 -4.58 -37.83 4.82
N PHE A 162 -3.85 -38.10 5.90
CA PHE A 162 -4.42 -38.47 7.18
C PHE A 162 -3.96 -37.46 8.22
N ASP A 163 -4.82 -36.51 8.54
CA ASP A 163 -4.57 -35.50 9.55
C ASP A 163 -5.73 -35.41 10.56
N GLU A 164 -5.40 -35.06 11.79
CA GLU A 164 -6.37 -34.81 12.83
C GLU A 164 -6.69 -33.31 12.88
N THR A 165 -7.91 -32.94 12.56
CA THR A 165 -8.36 -31.54 12.67
C THR A 165 -8.90 -31.30 14.08
N GLY A 166 -8.03 -30.87 15.00
CA GLY A 166 -8.44 -30.48 16.35
C GLY A 166 -9.23 -29.17 16.36
N PHE A 167 -10.48 -29.19 16.82
CA PHE A 167 -11.23 -27.98 17.13
C PHE A 167 -10.80 -27.42 18.49
N MET A 168 -9.95 -26.39 18.49
CA MET A 168 -9.57 -25.70 19.73
C MET A 168 -10.57 -24.59 20.06
N MET A 169 -11.45 -24.85 21.03
CA MET A 169 -12.34 -23.84 21.60
C MET A 169 -11.52 -22.78 22.36
N GLY A 170 -11.69 -21.50 22.00
CA GLY A 170 -11.06 -20.37 22.70
C GLY A 170 -9.77 -19.82 22.08
N LEU A 171 -9.36 -20.27 20.89
CA LEU A 171 -8.23 -19.65 20.20
C LEU A 171 -8.59 -18.25 19.64
N ILE A 172 -7.76 -17.26 19.96
CA ILE A 172 -7.90 -15.87 19.53
C ILE A 172 -7.82 -15.82 17.98
N MET A 173 -8.77 -15.14 17.34
CA MET A 173 -8.79 -14.94 15.89
C MET A 173 -7.45 -14.41 15.34
N ALA A 174 -7.14 -14.80 14.10
CA ALA A 174 -6.08 -14.22 13.29
C ALA A 174 -6.10 -12.69 13.34
N GLY A 175 -4.95 -12.07 13.64
CA GLY A 175 -4.84 -10.61 13.71
C GLY A 175 -4.75 -10.00 12.30
N MET A 176 -5.30 -8.80 12.11
CA MET A 176 -5.05 -8.04 10.88
C MET A 176 -3.66 -7.40 10.90
N ALA A 177 -2.91 -7.63 9.83
CA ALA A 177 -1.60 -7.04 9.59
C ALA A 177 -1.56 -6.37 8.20
N VAL A 178 -0.65 -5.43 8.03
CA VAL A 178 -0.36 -4.71 6.79
C VAL A 178 0.80 -5.44 6.11
N THR A 179 0.63 -5.75 4.84
CA THR A 179 1.55 -6.55 4.01
C THR A 179 1.71 -5.89 2.65
N GLY A 180 2.73 -6.29 1.89
CA GLY A 180 2.83 -5.94 0.48
C GLY A 180 1.63 -6.44 -0.32
N SER A 181 1.22 -5.65 -1.32
CA SER A 181 0.14 -6.02 -2.24
C SER A 181 0.49 -7.26 -3.09
N GLU A 182 1.76 -7.46 -3.40
CA GLU A 182 2.27 -8.55 -4.25
C GLU A 182 2.31 -9.94 -3.59
N ARG A 183 2.24 -10.02 -2.25
CA ARG A 183 2.19 -11.30 -1.53
C ARG A 183 0.96 -12.07 -2.05
N GLN A 184 1.03 -13.35 -2.41
CA GLN A 184 -0.17 -14.15 -2.69
C GLN A 184 -0.64 -14.81 -1.39
#